data_AF-A0A5E4LYB7-F1
#
_entry.id   AF-A0A5E4LYB7-F1
#
_cell.length_a   1.000
_cell.length_b   1.000
_cell.length_c   1.000
_cell.angle_alpha   90.00
_cell.angle_beta   90.00
_cell.angle_gamma   90.00
#
_symmetry.space_group_name_H-M   'P 1'
#
loop_
_entity.id
_entity.type
_entity.pdbx_description
1 polymer ?
#
loop_
_entity_poly.entity_id
_entity_poly.type
_entity_poly.pdbx_seq_one_letter_code
_entity_poly.pdbx_strand_id
1 'polypeptide(L)'
;MNSKEMNKTILKISSATIFLILISSYVGTASNAYAVWGHGITHGPSFGHVYDYTYTDGLKINGNSLNISKFSQSVPTQTLYVNVPSTITLKVFHTDGVQYLQHVELYITNSNDPRVYSNGEWIAYDKGIGLTTNDPNKLFKSVTVGISSQGHFMYLTFKITPQAPMDTSNIIVKAYDYRHAAMQSTVTGALQIIKWQSSLT
;
A
#
# COMPACT_ATOMS: atom_id res chain seq x y z
N MET A 1 -26.73 -3.23 -67.03
CA MET A 1 -25.61 -2.28 -67.25
C MET A 1 -25.49 -1.45 -65.98
N ASN A 2 -24.49 -1.72 -65.11
CA ASN A 2 -23.17 -1.04 -65.00
C ASN A 2 -23.32 0.46 -64.64
N SER A 3 -22.71 1.03 -63.58
CA SER A 3 -21.34 0.90 -63.02
C SER A 3 -21.32 1.13 -61.49
N LYS A 4 -20.49 0.48 -60.65
CA LYS A 4 -19.05 0.79 -60.37
C LYS A 4 -18.87 2.31 -60.11
N GLU A 5 -18.39 2.84 -58.98
CA GLU A 5 -17.33 2.45 -58.03
C GLU A 5 -17.43 3.28 -56.72
N MET A 6 -16.95 2.68 -55.63
CA MET A 6 -16.34 3.21 -54.39
C MET A 6 -16.49 4.70 -53.99
N ASN A 7 -16.90 4.92 -52.73
CA ASN A 7 -15.96 5.55 -51.79
C ASN A 7 -16.16 5.09 -50.33
N LYS A 8 -15.05 4.61 -49.76
CA LYS A 8 -14.88 4.21 -48.37
C LYS A 8 -14.99 5.43 -47.46
N THR A 9 -15.75 5.38 -46.38
CA THR A 9 -15.29 5.93 -45.09
C THR A 9 -15.99 5.19 -43.95
N ILE A 10 -15.15 4.54 -43.16
CA ILE A 10 -15.40 3.84 -41.91
C ILE A 10 -16.02 4.83 -40.92
N LEU A 11 -17.28 4.63 -40.52
CA LEU A 11 -17.78 5.25 -39.30
C LEU A 11 -17.35 4.36 -38.13
N LYS A 12 -16.27 4.79 -37.47
CA LYS A 12 -15.76 4.19 -36.24
C LYS A 12 -16.89 4.15 -35.20
N ILE A 13 -17.33 2.95 -34.87
CA ILE A 13 -18.14 2.68 -33.68
C ILE A 13 -17.19 2.85 -32.50
N SER A 14 -17.13 4.06 -31.93
CA SER A 14 -16.50 4.27 -30.62
C SER A 14 -17.42 3.68 -29.56
N SER A 15 -17.22 2.40 -29.25
CA SER A 15 -17.75 1.74 -28.05
C SER A 15 -17.19 2.43 -26.81
N ALA A 16 -17.94 3.39 -26.26
CA ALA A 16 -17.70 3.89 -24.92
C ALA A 16 -18.31 2.88 -23.93
N THR A 17 -17.55 1.84 -23.59
CA THR A 17 -17.93 0.92 -22.52
C THR A 17 -17.77 1.65 -21.19
N ILE A 18 -18.88 2.06 -20.59
CA ILE A 18 -18.94 2.62 -19.25
C ILE A 18 -18.60 1.51 -18.26
N PHE A 19 -17.41 1.54 -17.67
CA PHE A 19 -17.08 0.71 -16.51
C PHE A 19 -17.75 1.32 -15.28
N LEU A 20 -18.88 0.76 -14.85
CA LEU A 20 -19.45 1.03 -13.53
C LEU A 20 -18.58 0.30 -12.49
N ILE A 21 -17.78 1.04 -11.73
CA ILE A 21 -17.09 0.49 -10.56
C ILE A 21 -18.11 0.43 -9.41
N LEU A 22 -18.54 -0.78 -9.06
CA LEU A 22 -19.29 -1.05 -7.83
C LEU A 22 -18.36 -0.83 -6.63
N ILE A 23 -18.51 0.30 -5.95
CA ILE A 23 -17.85 0.53 -4.65
C ILE A 23 -18.68 -0.20 -3.59
N SER A 24 -18.33 -1.45 -3.29
CA SER A 24 -18.81 -2.13 -2.09
C SER A 24 -18.13 -1.50 -0.87
N SER A 25 -18.81 -0.55 -0.23
CA SER A 25 -18.35 0.03 1.03
C SER A 25 -18.47 -1.02 2.15
N TYR A 26 -17.39 -1.75 2.41
CA TYR A 26 -17.26 -2.54 3.63
C TYR A 26 -17.04 -1.59 4.81
N VAL A 27 -17.99 -1.56 5.74
CA VAL A 27 -17.85 -0.85 7.01
C VAL A 27 -17.02 -1.72 7.95
N GLY A 28 -15.70 -1.65 7.81
CA GLY A 28 -14.77 -2.12 8.84
C GLY A 28 -14.90 -1.23 10.08
N THR A 29 -14.87 -1.81 11.27
CA THR A 29 -14.99 -1.10 12.54
C THR A 29 -13.93 0.01 12.65
N ALA A 30 -14.39 1.26 12.69
CA ALA A 30 -13.59 2.48 12.56
C ALA A 30 -12.91 2.91 13.88
N SER A 31 -12.22 2.00 14.59
CA SER A 31 -11.42 2.38 15.75
C SER A 31 -10.10 3.00 15.32
N ASN A 32 -9.58 3.97 16.08
CA ASN A 32 -8.21 4.47 15.89
C ASN A 32 -7.22 3.31 16.03
N ALA A 33 -6.12 3.36 15.28
CA ALA A 33 -5.01 2.45 15.49
C ALA A 33 -4.34 2.87 16.82
N TYR A 34 -4.50 2.06 17.87
CA TYR A 34 -3.77 2.21 19.13
C TYR A 34 -2.67 1.15 19.19
N ALA A 35 -1.58 1.44 19.90
CA ALA A 35 -0.50 0.48 20.05
C ALA A 35 -1.06 -0.81 20.68
N VAL A 36 -0.96 -1.92 19.96
CA VAL A 36 -1.54 -3.22 20.36
C VAL A 36 -0.76 -3.83 21.54
N TRP A 37 0.44 -3.32 21.86
CA TRP A 37 1.33 -3.87 22.89
C TRP A 37 2.17 -2.82 23.65
N GLY A 38 1.57 -1.77 24.19
CA GLY A 38 2.28 -0.82 25.06
C GLY A 38 2.49 -1.37 26.47
N HIS A 39 3.73 -1.65 26.89
CA HIS A 39 4.04 -1.82 28.31
C HIS A 39 3.99 -0.43 28.98
N GLY A 40 2.91 -0.11 29.70
CA GLY A 40 2.76 1.16 30.46
C GLY A 40 2.41 2.39 29.60
N ILE A 41 2.82 3.60 30.03
CA ILE A 41 2.65 4.89 29.32
C ILE A 41 3.45 4.98 28.00
N THR A 42 3.94 3.86 27.46
CA THR A 42 4.81 3.86 26.30
C THR A 42 4.01 4.08 25.03
N HIS A 43 4.52 4.97 24.20
CA HIS A 43 3.86 5.45 23.00
C HIS A 43 4.54 4.81 21.80
N GLY A 44 3.97 3.71 21.34
CA GLY A 44 4.48 3.00 20.18
C GLY A 44 4.37 3.80 18.88
N PRO A 45 4.84 3.21 17.78
CA PRO A 45 4.78 3.83 16.46
C PRO A 45 3.34 4.21 16.05
N SER A 46 3.18 5.16 15.14
CA SER A 46 1.87 5.48 14.53
C SER A 46 2.00 5.74 13.03
N PHE A 47 0.88 5.56 12.31
CA PHE A 47 0.77 5.74 10.87
C PHE A 47 -0.22 6.83 10.44
N GLY A 48 -0.79 7.61 11.36
CA GLY A 48 -1.70 8.70 10.95
C GLY A 48 -2.43 9.41 12.08
N HIS A 49 -2.36 8.89 13.30
CA HIS A 49 -3.03 9.47 14.46
C HIS A 49 -2.19 9.32 15.72
N VAL A 50 -1.96 10.43 16.42
CA VAL A 50 -1.10 10.54 17.60
C VAL A 50 -1.76 11.51 18.57
N TYR A 51 -2.41 11.00 19.63
CA TYR A 51 -3.23 11.81 20.55
C TYR A 51 -4.20 12.74 19.80
N ASP A 52 -4.09 14.06 19.96
CA ASP A 52 -4.93 15.06 19.29
C ASP A 52 -4.40 15.47 17.90
N TYR A 53 -3.27 14.91 17.46
CA TYR A 53 -2.67 15.18 16.17
C TYR A 53 -2.97 14.07 15.16
N THR A 54 -3.53 14.45 14.01
CA THR A 54 -3.81 13.52 12.90
C THR A 54 -3.08 14.00 11.65
N TYR A 55 -2.50 13.07 10.90
CA TYR A 55 -1.89 13.33 9.60
C TYR A 55 -2.40 12.30 8.58
N THR A 56 -2.76 12.78 7.39
CA THR A 56 -3.46 11.97 6.38
C THR A 56 -2.52 11.39 5.32
N ASP A 57 -1.21 11.57 5.49
CA ASP A 57 -0.17 11.17 4.55
C ASP A 57 0.71 10.02 5.07
N GLY A 58 0.12 9.18 5.92
CA GLY A 58 0.74 7.99 6.54
C GLY A 58 1.21 6.93 5.56
N LEU A 59 0.49 6.76 4.46
CA LEU A 59 0.83 5.89 3.35
C LEU A 59 0.75 6.70 2.05
N LYS A 60 1.73 6.54 1.18
CA LYS A 60 1.69 7.06 -0.20
C LYS A 60 1.98 5.95 -1.19
N ILE A 61 1.21 5.87 -2.27
CA ILE A 61 1.48 4.97 -3.39
C ILE A 61 1.62 5.83 -4.65
N ASN A 62 2.80 5.79 -5.28
CA ASN A 62 3.15 6.65 -6.43
C ASN A 62 2.85 8.15 -6.19
N GLY A 63 3.07 8.61 -4.95
CA GLY A 63 2.81 9.99 -4.52
C GLY A 63 1.37 10.26 -4.03
N ASN A 64 0.41 9.38 -4.34
CA ASN A 64 -0.97 9.52 -3.87
C ASN A 64 -1.06 9.20 -2.38
N SER A 65 -1.47 10.18 -1.58
CA SER A 65 -1.59 10.03 -0.13
C SER A 65 -2.88 9.31 0.25
N LEU A 66 -2.76 8.31 1.12
CA LEU A 66 -3.83 7.50 1.65
C LEU A 66 -3.92 7.74 3.15
N ASN A 67 -5.11 8.15 3.61
CA ASN A 67 -5.35 8.34 5.03
C ASN A 67 -5.46 6.98 5.72
N ILE A 68 -4.48 6.67 6.56
CA ILE A 68 -4.42 5.43 7.34
C ILE A 68 -4.41 5.70 8.85
N SER A 69 -5.12 6.73 9.28
CA SER A 69 -5.22 7.15 10.69
C SER A 69 -6.03 6.19 11.57
N LYS A 70 -6.74 5.22 10.98
CA LYS A 70 -7.56 4.23 11.69
C LYS A 70 -6.84 2.89 11.75
N PHE A 71 -7.34 2.01 12.62
CA PHE A 71 -6.87 0.63 12.70
C PHE A 71 -7.24 -0.16 11.44
N SER A 72 -8.43 0.09 10.91
CA SER A 72 -8.91 -0.49 9.67
C SER A 72 -9.74 0.53 8.88
N GLN A 73 -9.49 0.62 7.58
CA GLN A 73 -10.15 1.56 6.68
C GLN A 73 -10.09 1.08 5.22
N SER A 74 -11.08 1.49 4.43
CA SER A 74 -11.04 1.35 2.98
C SER A 74 -10.56 2.65 2.33
N VAL A 75 -9.84 2.53 1.23
CA VAL A 75 -9.34 3.66 0.43
C VAL A 75 -9.59 3.39 -1.06
N PRO A 76 -9.57 4.43 -1.91
CA PRO A 76 -9.58 4.22 -3.35
C PRO A 76 -8.42 3.32 -3.79
N THR A 77 -8.73 2.24 -4.51
CA THR A 77 -7.75 1.27 -4.99
C THR A 77 -6.70 1.94 -5.87
N GLN A 78 -5.43 1.69 -5.55
CA GLN A 78 -4.30 2.14 -6.34
C GLN A 78 -3.88 1.04 -7.32
N THR A 79 -3.55 1.42 -8.54
CA THR A 79 -3.13 0.48 -9.59
C THR A 79 -1.63 0.59 -9.81
N LEU A 80 -0.93 -0.53 -9.69
CA LEU A 80 0.43 -0.68 -10.18
C LEU A 80 0.43 -1.52 -11.45
N TYR A 81 1.53 -1.45 -12.20
CA TYR A 81 1.68 -2.16 -13.45
C TYR A 81 2.85 -3.14 -13.40
N VAL A 82 2.62 -4.32 -13.96
CA VAL A 82 3.68 -5.34 -14.13
C VAL A 82 4.84 -4.74 -14.92
N ASN A 83 6.07 -4.98 -14.44
CA ASN A 83 7.35 -4.48 -14.95
C ASN A 83 7.53 -2.96 -14.90
N VAL A 84 6.67 -2.21 -14.20
CA VAL A 84 6.81 -0.76 -14.01
C VAL A 84 7.24 -0.46 -12.58
N PRO A 85 8.42 0.18 -12.36
CA PRO A 85 8.84 0.61 -11.04
C PRO A 85 7.81 1.53 -10.39
N SER A 86 7.45 1.22 -9.15
CA SER A 86 6.46 1.94 -8.35
C SER A 86 7.01 2.23 -6.96
N THR A 87 6.42 3.21 -6.28
CA THR A 87 6.84 3.62 -4.93
C THR A 87 5.72 3.45 -3.93
N ILE A 88 6.03 2.86 -2.78
CA ILE A 88 5.16 2.82 -1.61
C ILE A 88 5.93 3.47 -0.46
N THR A 89 5.41 4.56 0.08
CA THR A 89 6.05 5.30 1.19
C THR A 89 5.22 5.18 2.45
N LEU A 90 5.85 4.75 3.54
CA LEU A 90 5.28 4.79 4.89
C LEU A 90 5.87 5.97 5.66
N LYS A 91 5.00 6.74 6.30
CA LYS A 91 5.35 7.82 7.24
C LYS A 91 5.00 7.38 8.66
N VAL A 92 6.02 7.00 9.39
CA VAL A 92 5.90 6.43 10.74
C VAL A 92 6.29 7.48 11.76
N PHE A 93 5.37 7.81 12.65
CA PHE A 93 5.65 8.67 13.80
C PHE A 93 6.11 7.83 14.99
N HIS A 94 7.03 8.37 15.80
CA HIS A 94 7.37 7.82 17.11
C HIS A 94 7.53 8.94 18.14
N THR A 95 6.79 8.87 19.26
CA THR A 95 6.77 9.94 20.28
C THR A 95 8.15 10.21 20.86
N ASP A 96 8.91 9.15 21.18
CA ASP A 96 10.26 9.33 21.75
C ASP A 96 11.34 9.61 20.69
N GLY A 97 10.98 9.62 19.41
CA GLY A 97 11.89 9.84 18.28
C GLY A 97 12.17 8.58 17.47
N VAL A 98 12.48 8.80 16.19
CA VAL A 98 12.60 7.75 15.17
C VAL A 98 13.74 6.76 15.43
N GLN A 99 14.74 7.14 16.24
CA GLN A 99 15.86 6.29 16.62
C GLN A 99 15.43 5.06 17.43
N TYR A 100 14.23 5.09 18.02
CA TYR A 100 13.66 3.99 18.81
C TYR A 100 12.85 2.99 17.99
N LEU A 101 12.47 3.33 16.75
CA LEU A 101 11.87 2.39 15.80
C LEU A 101 12.86 1.27 15.49
N GLN A 102 12.40 0.02 15.62
CA GLN A 102 13.20 -1.17 15.33
C GLN A 102 12.77 -1.85 14.05
N HIS A 103 11.48 -1.80 13.74
CA HIS A 103 10.93 -2.58 12.65
C HIS A 103 9.74 -1.88 12.03
N VAL A 104 9.67 -1.94 10.71
CA VAL A 104 8.51 -1.52 9.92
C VAL A 104 8.30 -2.55 8.81
N GLU A 105 7.07 -2.97 8.65
CA GLU A 105 6.70 -4.03 7.72
C GLU A 105 5.46 -3.66 6.94
N LEU A 106 5.52 -3.93 5.64
CA LEU A 106 4.46 -3.75 4.68
C LEU A 106 4.05 -5.13 4.17
N TYR A 107 2.82 -5.51 4.42
CA TYR A 107 2.19 -6.71 3.87
C TYR A 107 1.25 -6.33 2.74
N ILE A 108 1.27 -7.15 1.69
CA ILE A 108 0.30 -7.13 0.59
C ILE A 108 -0.43 -8.47 0.65
N THR A 109 -1.74 -8.46 0.82
CA THR A 109 -2.49 -9.71 1.02
C THR A 109 -3.94 -9.63 0.57
N ASN A 110 -4.47 -10.73 0.05
CA ASN A 110 -5.90 -10.88 -0.23
C ASN A 110 -6.69 -11.32 1.01
N SER A 111 -6.00 -11.59 2.13
CA SER A 111 -6.62 -11.97 3.39
C SER A 111 -7.15 -10.75 4.14
N ASN A 112 -8.29 -10.91 4.80
CA ASN A 112 -8.78 -9.96 5.80
C ASN A 112 -8.29 -10.32 7.21
N ASP A 113 -7.52 -11.40 7.39
CA ASP A 113 -6.96 -11.77 8.69
C ASP A 113 -5.82 -10.78 9.07
N PRO A 114 -5.95 -10.04 10.18
CA PRO A 114 -4.90 -9.14 10.64
C PRO A 114 -3.67 -9.87 11.20
N ARG A 115 -3.71 -11.20 11.40
CA ARG A 115 -2.58 -12.02 11.89
C ARG A 115 -1.72 -12.45 10.71
N VAL A 116 -0.80 -11.59 10.31
CA VAL A 116 -0.07 -11.75 9.04
C VAL A 116 1.14 -12.67 9.12
N TYR A 117 1.00 -13.84 9.76
CA TYR A 117 2.16 -14.63 10.19
C TYR A 117 2.70 -15.71 9.24
N SER A 118 2.11 -16.02 8.07
CA SER A 118 2.73 -17.11 7.27
C SER A 118 2.56 -17.17 5.76
N ASN A 119 1.56 -16.55 5.12
CA ASN A 119 1.23 -16.91 3.72
C ASN A 119 1.12 -15.73 2.72
N GLY A 120 1.50 -14.51 3.11
CA GLY A 120 1.40 -13.32 2.25
C GLY A 120 2.74 -12.74 1.85
N GLU A 121 2.72 -11.88 0.84
CA GLU A 121 3.84 -11.07 0.40
C GLU A 121 4.13 -9.98 1.42
N TRP A 122 5.38 -9.88 1.86
CA TRP A 122 5.77 -8.80 2.76
C TRP A 122 7.18 -8.29 2.51
N ILE A 123 7.36 -7.03 2.88
CA ILE A 123 8.60 -6.27 2.81
C ILE A 123 8.81 -5.66 4.18
N ALA A 124 9.90 -6.03 4.85
CA ALA A 124 10.27 -5.53 6.16
C ALA A 124 11.57 -4.72 6.09
N TYR A 125 11.63 -3.68 6.91
CA TYR A 125 12.87 -3.03 7.29
C TYR A 125 13.11 -3.25 8.77
N ASP A 126 14.24 -3.83 9.09
CA ASP A 126 14.71 -4.05 10.45
C ASP A 126 15.97 -3.22 10.71
N LYS A 127 15.97 -2.49 11.82
CA LYS A 127 17.13 -1.69 12.23
C LYS A 127 18.32 -2.62 12.50
N GLY A 128 19.43 -2.36 11.82
CA GLY A 128 20.66 -3.16 11.93
C GLY A 128 20.73 -4.37 11.00
N ILE A 129 19.61 -4.82 10.43
CA ILE A 129 19.57 -5.92 9.43
C ILE A 129 19.38 -5.34 8.02
N GLY A 130 18.50 -4.34 7.88
CA GLY A 130 18.14 -3.75 6.59
C GLY A 130 16.85 -4.33 6.03
N LEU A 131 16.79 -4.46 4.70
CA LEU A 131 15.62 -4.92 3.97
C LEU A 131 15.52 -6.45 3.98
N THR A 132 14.36 -6.98 4.35
CA THR A 132 14.00 -8.39 4.21
C THR A 132 12.69 -8.51 3.44
N THR A 133 12.55 -9.54 2.61
CA THR A 133 11.35 -9.78 1.80
C THR A 133 10.92 -11.24 1.87
N ASN A 134 9.62 -11.48 2.01
CA ASN A 134 9.00 -12.77 1.74
C ASN A 134 8.07 -12.64 0.55
N ASP A 135 8.41 -13.36 -0.52
CA ASP A 135 7.69 -13.29 -1.78
C ASP A 135 7.45 -14.69 -2.36
N PRO A 136 6.67 -15.53 -1.67
CA PRO A 136 6.48 -16.94 -2.05
C PRO A 136 5.80 -17.09 -3.42
N ASN A 137 4.95 -16.13 -3.80
CA ASN A 137 4.24 -16.12 -5.07
C ASN A 137 4.99 -15.36 -6.18
N LYS A 138 6.22 -14.89 -5.91
CA LYS A 138 7.05 -14.16 -6.87
C LYS A 138 6.35 -12.92 -7.42
N LEU A 139 5.69 -12.15 -6.57
CA LEU A 139 5.04 -10.89 -6.92
C LEU A 139 6.04 -9.80 -7.33
N PHE A 140 7.25 -9.77 -6.73
CA PHE A 140 8.22 -8.71 -6.91
C PHE A 140 9.44 -9.15 -7.73
N LYS A 141 9.69 -8.46 -8.84
CA LYS A 141 10.96 -8.56 -9.59
C LYS A 141 12.13 -8.00 -8.79
N SER A 142 11.89 -6.88 -8.09
CA SER A 142 12.89 -6.14 -7.34
C SER A 142 12.22 -5.33 -6.23
N VAL A 143 12.87 -5.26 -5.08
CA VAL A 143 12.48 -4.39 -3.96
C VAL A 143 13.74 -3.69 -3.44
N THR A 144 13.65 -2.39 -3.22
CA THR A 144 14.66 -1.61 -2.49
C THR A 144 13.97 -0.68 -1.50
N VAL A 145 14.68 -0.25 -0.45
CA VAL A 145 14.15 0.70 0.53
C VAL A 145 15.07 1.91 0.65
N GLY A 146 14.48 3.11 0.58
CA GLY A 146 15.12 4.36 0.96
C GLY A 146 14.56 4.83 2.29
N ILE A 147 15.42 5.34 3.17
CA ILE A 147 15.03 5.78 4.51
C ILE A 147 15.46 7.22 4.68
N SER A 148 14.55 8.03 5.22
CA SER A 148 14.86 9.38 5.68
C SER A 148 14.08 9.69 6.95
N SER A 149 14.47 10.74 7.66
CA SER A 149 13.77 11.16 8.87
C SER A 149 13.68 12.68 8.96
N GLN A 150 12.62 13.15 9.60
CA GLN A 150 12.40 14.55 9.91
C GLN A 150 11.68 14.66 11.26
N GLY A 151 12.39 15.14 12.28
CA GLY A 151 11.87 15.18 13.65
C GLY A 151 11.45 13.78 14.11
N HIS A 152 10.19 13.65 14.51
CA HIS A 152 9.60 12.39 14.99
C HIS A 152 9.08 11.46 13.88
N PHE A 153 9.24 11.84 12.61
CA PHE A 153 8.80 11.05 11.47
C PHE A 153 9.96 10.32 10.79
N MET A 154 9.80 9.00 10.61
CA MET A 154 10.60 8.19 9.71
C MET A 154 9.81 7.96 8.42
N TYR A 155 10.47 8.09 7.29
CA TYR A 155 9.91 7.82 5.97
C TYR A 155 10.63 6.61 5.37
N LEU A 156 9.89 5.54 5.11
CA LEU A 156 10.37 4.36 4.41
C LEU A 156 9.76 4.35 3.01
N THR A 157 10.60 4.51 2.00
CA THR A 157 10.19 4.48 0.59
C THR A 157 10.62 3.15 -0.03
N PHE A 158 9.67 2.22 -0.14
CA PHE A 158 9.86 0.99 -0.88
C PHE A 158 9.71 1.26 -2.38
N LYS A 159 10.78 1.03 -3.14
CA LYS A 159 10.72 1.00 -4.61
C LYS A 159 10.55 -0.45 -5.02
N ILE A 160 9.40 -0.76 -5.61
CA ILE A 160 9.03 -2.11 -6.02
C ILE A 160 8.84 -2.17 -7.53
N THR A 161 9.20 -3.30 -8.13
CA THR A 161 8.85 -3.61 -9.52
C THR A 161 8.04 -4.90 -9.50
N PRO A 162 6.71 -4.86 -9.68
CA PRO A 162 5.91 -6.07 -9.75
C PRO A 162 6.27 -6.91 -11.00
N GLN A 163 6.24 -8.24 -10.90
CA GLN A 163 6.43 -9.16 -12.04
C GLN A 163 5.22 -10.02 -12.36
N ALA A 164 4.23 -10.08 -11.47
CA ALA A 164 2.99 -10.82 -11.66
C ALA A 164 1.77 -9.92 -11.41
N PRO A 165 0.65 -10.15 -12.10
CA PRO A 165 -0.61 -9.48 -11.78
C PRO A 165 -1.15 -9.98 -10.43
N MET A 166 -1.99 -9.15 -9.81
CA MET A 166 -2.64 -9.44 -8.54
C MET A 166 -3.98 -8.72 -8.52
N ASP A 167 -5.04 -9.46 -8.16
CA ASP A 167 -6.36 -8.88 -7.93
C ASP A 167 -6.32 -7.85 -6.78
N THR A 168 -7.42 -7.12 -6.59
CA THR A 168 -7.49 -6.12 -5.52
C THR A 168 -7.20 -6.75 -4.16
N SER A 169 -6.13 -6.27 -3.53
CA SER A 169 -5.60 -6.75 -2.27
C SER A 169 -5.66 -5.66 -1.19
N ASN A 170 -5.51 -6.11 0.05
CA ASN A 170 -5.30 -5.26 1.20
C ASN A 170 -3.81 -4.91 1.34
N ILE A 171 -3.55 -3.80 2.02
CA ILE A 171 -2.24 -3.46 2.56
C ILE A 171 -2.35 -3.49 4.08
N ILE A 172 -1.42 -4.16 4.76
CA ILE A 172 -1.30 -4.08 6.22
C ILE A 172 0.07 -3.51 6.53
N VAL A 173 0.12 -2.48 7.36
CA VAL A 173 1.37 -1.88 7.82
C VAL A 173 1.52 -2.14 9.30
N LYS A 174 2.72 -2.54 9.72
CA LYS A 174 3.05 -2.82 11.11
C LYS A 174 4.38 -2.19 11.47
N ALA A 175 4.51 -1.69 12.68
CA ALA A 175 5.79 -1.22 13.20
C ALA A 175 5.91 -1.54 14.69
N TYR A 176 7.14 -1.73 15.17
CA TYR A 176 7.43 -1.81 16.59
C TYR A 176 8.71 -1.08 16.98
N ASP A 177 8.76 -0.65 18.24
CA ASP A 177 9.92 -0.02 18.85
C ASP A 177 10.79 -1.02 19.64
N TYR A 178 11.87 -0.53 20.25
CA TYR A 178 12.79 -1.33 21.06
C TYR A 178 12.19 -1.90 22.36
N ARG A 179 11.01 -1.41 22.77
CA ARG A 179 10.23 -1.94 23.90
C ARG A 179 9.13 -2.89 23.43
N HIS A 180 9.10 -3.21 22.13
CA HIS A 180 8.06 -3.97 21.45
C HIS A 180 6.67 -3.33 21.52
N ALA A 181 6.57 -2.01 21.78
CA ALA A 181 5.34 -1.28 21.57
C ALA A 181 5.08 -1.25 20.07
N ALA A 182 3.96 -1.84 19.66
CA ALA A 182 3.66 -2.11 18.27
C ALA A 182 2.35 -1.48 17.82
N MET A 183 2.28 -1.09 16.56
CA MET A 183 1.09 -0.57 15.91
C MET A 183 0.83 -1.28 14.60
N GLN A 184 -0.43 -1.41 14.24
CA GLN A 184 -0.86 -1.92 12.94
C GLN A 184 -1.99 -1.06 12.36
N SER A 185 -2.00 -0.90 11.05
CA SER A 185 -3.14 -0.36 10.30
C SER A 185 -3.40 -1.22 9.06
N THR A 186 -4.68 -1.55 8.84
CA THR A 186 -5.15 -2.34 7.70
C THR A 186 -5.89 -1.43 6.72
N VAL A 187 -5.44 -1.43 5.47
CA VAL A 187 -6.03 -0.69 4.37
C VAL A 187 -6.69 -1.68 3.42
N THR A 188 -8.01 -1.75 3.45
CA THR A 188 -8.76 -2.73 2.67
C THR A 188 -8.98 -2.26 1.22
N GLY A 189 -8.82 -3.18 0.26
CA GLY A 189 -8.99 -2.91 -1.17
C GLY A 189 -8.00 -1.88 -1.73
N ALA A 190 -6.81 -1.79 -1.13
CA ALA A 190 -5.87 -0.70 -1.34
C ALA A 190 -5.09 -0.79 -2.66
N LEU A 191 -4.79 -2.00 -3.15
CA LEU A 191 -3.82 -2.19 -4.22
C LEU A 191 -4.28 -3.24 -5.22
N GLN A 192 -4.09 -2.98 -6.51
CA GLN A 192 -4.16 -4.01 -7.55
C GLN A 192 -2.94 -3.91 -8.46
N ILE A 193 -2.55 -5.03 -9.07
CA ILE A 193 -1.44 -5.06 -10.02
C ILE A 193 -1.95 -5.65 -11.33
N ILE A 194 -1.91 -4.85 -12.40
CA ILE A 194 -2.39 -5.27 -13.71
C ILE A 194 -1.26 -5.30 -14.73
N LYS A 195 -1.41 -6.11 -15.79
CA LYS A 195 -0.47 -6.07 -16.91
C LYS A 195 -0.57 -4.71 -17.59
N TRP A 196 0.58 -4.11 -17.90
CA TRP A 196 0.60 -2.93 -18.76
C TRP A 196 0.05 -3.33 -20.14
N GLN A 197 -1.12 -2.81 -20.49
CA GLN A 197 -1.60 -2.86 -21.86
C GLN A 197 -1.09 -1.58 -22.51
N SER A 198 -0.06 -1.67 -23.36
CA SER A 198 0.27 -0.55 -24.22
C SER A 198 -0.90 -0.38 -25.19
N SER A 199 -1.82 0.54 -24.91
CA SER A 199 -2.65 1.09 -25.97
C SER A 199 -1.70 1.79 -26.93
N LEU A 200 -1.55 1.24 -28.15
CA LEU A 200 -1.24 1.88 -29.43
C LEU A 200 -0.55 0.87 -30.38
N THR A 201 -1.37 0.15 -31.14
CA THR A 201 -1.15 -0.09 -32.57
C THR A 201 -1.82 1.02 -33.35
#